data_AF-A0A3R8YEQ2-F1
#
_entry.id   AF-A0A3R8YEQ2-F1
#
_cell.length_a   1.000
_cell.length_b   1.000
_cell.length_c   1.000
_cell.angle_alpha   90.00
_cell.angle_beta   90.00
_cell.angle_gamma   90.00
#
_symmetry.space_group_name_H-M   'P 1'
#
loop_
_entity.id
_entity.type
_entity.pdbx_description
1 polymer ?
#
loop_
_entity_poly.entity_id
_entity_poly.type
_entity_poly.pdbx_seq_one_letter_code
_entity_poly.pdbx_strand_id
1 'polypeptide(L)'
;MKPLRRVPLLALLALTSCGIPATGVVEAGGPASGSPPLTRVYFVEGGSLVAVPRTTEEPGEPEAALRLLMAGPLTGEGGTDGLATEVPGLATSAALPTATPDVPGEPSLGAPAVTARGDTMTIRFPPGTDGLSDLGARQVLCTAAAAYRLTRPSLQTVTAEVTDGAGRLVRGSDESCPRS
;
A
#
# COMPACT_ATOMS: atom_id res chain seq x y z
N MET A 1 7.57 -80.15 44.97
CA MET A 1 6.68 -78.98 44.90
C MET A 1 7.55 -77.73 44.90
N LYS A 2 7.49 -76.88 43.86
CA LYS A 2 8.36 -75.71 43.67
C LYS A 2 7.48 -74.47 43.63
N PRO A 3 7.69 -73.42 44.45
CA PRO A 3 6.85 -72.23 44.39
C PRO A 3 7.29 -71.33 43.23
N LEU A 4 6.38 -71.06 42.29
CA LEU A 4 6.55 -70.03 41.28
C LEU A 4 6.39 -68.66 41.94
N ARG A 5 7.49 -67.90 41.97
CA ARG A 5 7.56 -66.52 42.48
C ARG A 5 6.97 -65.60 41.42
N ARG A 6 5.81 -64.99 41.70
CA ARG A 6 5.20 -63.94 40.86
C ARG A 6 6.07 -62.68 40.97
N VAL A 7 6.73 -62.31 39.88
CA VAL A 7 7.47 -61.05 39.75
C VAL A 7 6.46 -59.92 39.46
N PRO A 8 6.46 -58.81 40.22
CA PRO A 8 5.51 -57.73 40.00
C PRO A 8 5.91 -56.92 38.77
N LEU A 9 5.04 -56.91 37.76
CA LEU A 9 5.19 -56.21 36.47
C LEU A 9 4.97 -54.69 36.55
N LEU A 10 5.15 -54.08 37.74
CA LEU A 10 4.82 -52.67 37.98
C LEU A 10 6.04 -51.72 37.96
N ALA A 11 7.26 -52.25 37.84
CA ALA A 11 8.49 -51.45 37.88
C ALA A 11 8.99 -50.95 36.51
N LEU A 12 8.39 -51.39 35.38
CA LEU A 12 8.92 -51.08 34.04
C LEU A 12 8.34 -49.82 33.37
N LEU A 13 7.29 -49.19 33.91
CA LEU A 13 6.70 -47.99 33.29
C LEU A 13 7.38 -46.66 33.68
N ALA A 14 8.38 -46.66 34.57
CA ALA A 14 9.00 -45.43 35.07
C ALA A 14 10.23 -44.97 34.27
N LEU A 15 10.71 -45.73 33.28
CA LEU A 15 11.96 -45.46 32.56
C LEU A 15 11.79 -44.77 31.20
N THR A 16 10.57 -44.47 30.76
CA THR A 16 10.31 -43.69 29.54
C THR A 16 9.76 -42.31 29.86
N SER A 17 10.42 -41.58 30.77
CA SER A 17 10.29 -40.12 30.77
C SER A 17 11.51 -39.54 30.07
N CYS A 18 11.34 -39.14 28.81
CA CYS A 18 12.30 -38.25 28.15
C CYS A 18 12.23 -36.92 28.89
N GLY A 19 13.20 -36.69 29.79
CA GLY A 19 13.39 -35.38 30.41
C GLY A 19 13.67 -34.36 29.32
N ILE A 20 12.72 -33.47 29.09
CA ILE A 20 12.90 -32.31 28.21
C ILE A 20 13.77 -31.33 29.01
N PRO A 21 15.02 -31.04 28.59
CA PRO A 21 15.83 -30.05 29.28
C PRO A 21 15.12 -28.70 29.21
N ALA A 22 15.12 -27.96 30.31
CA ALA A 22 14.60 -26.60 30.32
C ALA A 22 15.37 -25.78 29.27
N THR A 23 14.72 -25.50 28.14
CA THR A 23 15.25 -24.58 27.15
C THR A 23 15.25 -23.21 27.80
N GLY A 24 16.43 -22.65 28.06
CA GLY A 24 16.55 -21.26 28.48
C GLY A 24 15.76 -20.37 27.54
N VAL A 25 15.11 -19.34 28.09
CA VAL A 25 14.50 -18.30 27.28
C VAL A 25 15.57 -17.72 26.36
N VAL A 26 15.43 -17.95 25.06
CA VAL A 26 16.14 -17.17 24.07
C VAL A 26 15.43 -15.83 24.07
N GLU A 27 16.11 -14.76 24.46
CA GLU A 27 15.66 -13.39 24.20
C GLU A 27 15.25 -13.33 22.74
N ALA A 28 13.95 -13.20 22.50
CA ALA A 28 13.48 -12.89 21.17
C ALA A 28 14.23 -11.63 20.76
N GLY A 29 14.96 -11.68 19.64
CA GLY A 29 15.62 -10.50 19.11
C GLY A 29 14.64 -9.33 19.09
N GLY A 30 15.16 -8.11 19.21
CA GLY A 30 14.35 -6.89 19.17
C GLY A 30 13.32 -6.94 18.04
N PRO A 31 12.17 -6.25 18.19
CA PRO A 31 11.07 -6.33 17.22
C PRO A 31 11.62 -6.21 15.81
N ALA A 32 11.13 -7.04 14.90
CA ALA A 32 11.49 -6.91 13.49
C ALA A 32 11.30 -5.43 13.12
N SER A 33 12.39 -4.75 12.80
CA SER A 33 12.35 -3.41 12.23
C SER A 33 11.63 -3.59 10.89
N GLY A 34 10.31 -3.42 10.91
CA GLY A 34 9.48 -3.68 9.74
C GLY A 34 9.98 -2.80 8.60
N SER A 35 10.11 -3.38 7.41
CA SER A 35 10.32 -2.59 6.21
C SER A 35 9.24 -1.51 6.14
N PRO A 36 9.57 -0.25 5.81
CA PRO A 36 8.57 0.80 5.78
C PRO A 36 7.46 0.43 4.78
N PRO A 37 6.18 0.65 5.12
CA PRO A 37 5.07 0.33 4.25
C PRO A 37 5.20 1.05 2.90
N LEU A 38 5.12 0.30 1.80
CA LEU A 38 5.23 0.81 0.44
C LEU A 38 3.88 0.81 -0.27
N THR A 39 3.60 1.88 -1.00
CA THR A 39 2.54 1.98 -2.00
C THR A 39 3.14 2.31 -3.37
N ARG A 40 2.43 1.98 -4.45
CA ARG A 40 2.89 2.30 -5.82
C ARG A 40 2.22 3.58 -6.28
N VAL A 41 3.04 4.55 -6.69
CA VAL A 41 2.59 5.79 -7.32
C VAL A 41 3.03 5.76 -8.78
N TYR A 42 2.10 6.02 -9.70
CA TYR A 42 2.40 5.99 -11.13
C TYR A 42 2.78 7.39 -11.61
N PHE A 43 3.99 7.55 -12.12
CA PHE A 43 4.46 8.77 -12.79
C PHE A 43 4.45 8.62 -14.31
N VAL A 44 4.64 9.71 -15.03
CA VAL A 44 4.75 9.73 -16.48
C VAL A 44 6.21 9.90 -16.88
N GLU A 45 6.68 9.05 -17.78
CA GLU A 45 7.97 9.17 -18.45
C GLU A 45 7.77 8.91 -19.94
N GLY A 46 8.18 9.85 -20.81
CA GLY A 46 8.04 9.69 -22.26
C GLY A 46 6.60 9.40 -22.72
N GLY A 47 5.59 9.87 -22.00
CA GLY A 47 4.17 9.62 -22.29
C GLY A 47 3.63 8.26 -21.81
N SER A 48 4.43 7.48 -21.09
CA SER A 48 4.06 6.18 -20.52
C SER A 48 4.01 6.22 -19.00
N LEU A 49 3.16 5.39 -18.39
CA LEU A 49 3.06 5.29 -16.94
C LEU A 49 4.16 4.38 -16.39
N VAL A 50 4.85 4.83 -15.34
CA VAL A 50 5.91 4.12 -14.63
C VAL A 50 5.55 4.01 -13.15
N ALA A 51 5.55 2.80 -12.60
CA ALA A 51 5.25 2.56 -11.19
C ALA A 51 6.49 2.82 -10.33
N VAL A 52 6.38 3.74 -9.37
CA VAL A 52 7.45 4.07 -8.42
C VAL A 52 6.99 3.73 -7.00
N PRO A 53 7.74 2.91 -6.25
CA PRO A 53 7.42 2.60 -4.86
C PRO A 53 7.66 3.82 -3.97
N ARG A 54 6.69 4.15 -3.11
CA ARG A 54 6.72 5.25 -2.16
C ARG A 54 6.37 4.76 -0.76
N THR A 55 7.06 5.29 0.23
CA THR A 55 6.70 5.09 1.63
C THR A 55 5.53 6.00 2.03
N THR A 56 4.59 5.48 2.80
CA THR A 56 3.49 6.24 3.40
C THR A 56 2.99 5.50 4.63
N GLU A 57 2.51 6.24 5.62
CA GLU A 57 1.84 5.66 6.80
C GLU A 57 0.53 4.94 6.44
N GLU A 58 -0.04 5.25 5.26
CA GLU A 58 -1.34 4.76 4.80
C GLU A 58 -1.23 4.08 3.41
N PRO A 59 -0.46 2.98 3.26
CA PRO A 59 -0.16 2.40 1.95
C PRO A 59 -1.42 1.92 1.19
N GLY A 60 -2.42 1.48 1.95
CA GLY A 60 -3.69 0.97 1.47
C GLY A 60 -4.77 2.01 1.17
N GLU A 61 -4.51 3.28 1.51
CA GLU A 61 -5.49 4.35 1.36
C GLU A 61 -5.28 5.07 0.03
N PRO A 62 -6.26 5.01 -0.90
CA PRO A 62 -6.10 5.60 -2.23
C PRO A 62 -5.86 7.10 -2.18
N GLU A 63 -6.50 7.80 -1.24
CA GLU A 63 -6.33 9.25 -1.09
C GLU A 63 -4.88 9.61 -0.70
N ALA A 64 -4.26 8.83 0.18
CA ALA A 64 -2.86 9.02 0.56
C ALA A 64 -1.90 8.82 -0.62
N ALA A 65 -2.15 7.81 -1.45
CA ALA A 65 -1.37 7.60 -2.67
C ALA A 65 -1.57 8.73 -3.69
N LEU A 66 -2.78 9.29 -3.81
CA LEU A 66 -3.04 10.44 -4.67
C LEU A 66 -2.39 11.73 -4.14
N ARG A 67 -2.28 11.92 -2.82
CA ARG A 67 -1.50 13.01 -2.23
C ARG A 67 -0.02 12.92 -2.64
N LEU A 68 0.56 11.72 -2.58
CA LEU A 68 1.94 11.49 -3.06
C LEU A 68 2.09 11.76 -4.56
N LEU A 69 1.10 11.39 -5.37
CA LEU A 69 1.09 11.66 -6.80
C LEU A 69 1.11 13.15 -7.11
N MET A 70 0.28 13.93 -6.42
CA MET A 70 0.21 15.38 -6.61
C MET A 70 1.44 16.11 -6.07
N ALA A 71 2.11 15.58 -5.04
CA ALA A 71 3.40 16.08 -4.58
C ALA A 71 4.50 15.93 -5.66
N GLY A 72 4.27 15.07 -6.66
CA GLY A 72 5.17 14.91 -7.79
C GLY A 72 6.35 13.96 -7.52
N PRO A 73 7.15 13.70 -8.56
CA PRO A 73 8.34 12.86 -8.46
C PRO A 73 9.41 13.53 -7.60
N LEU A 74 10.12 12.75 -6.78
CA LEU A 74 11.26 13.25 -6.01
C LEU A 74 12.51 13.31 -6.90
N THR A 75 13.40 14.26 -6.62
CA THR A 75 14.69 14.34 -7.31
C THR A 75 15.48 13.04 -7.11
N GLY A 76 15.88 12.38 -8.21
CA GLY A 76 16.66 11.15 -8.17
C GLY A 76 15.85 9.86 -7.97
N GLU A 77 14.51 9.92 -7.95
CA GLU A 77 13.69 8.72 -7.99
C GLU A 77 13.76 7.99 -9.33
N GLY A 78 13.72 6.66 -9.28
CA GLY A 78 13.67 5.80 -10.46
C GLY A 78 14.96 5.70 -11.26
N GLY A 79 16.03 6.43 -10.89
CA GLY A 79 17.26 6.52 -11.70
C GLY A 79 17.04 7.22 -13.05
N THR A 80 15.92 7.91 -13.21
CA THR A 80 15.42 8.47 -14.47
C THR A 80 15.21 9.97 -14.32
N ASP A 81 16.06 10.76 -14.96
CA ASP A 81 15.78 12.17 -15.23
C ASP A 81 14.59 12.23 -16.20
N GLY A 82 13.43 12.75 -15.77
CA GLY A 82 12.28 12.95 -16.65
C GLY A 82 10.93 12.40 -16.18
N LEU A 83 10.83 11.88 -14.96
CA LEU A 83 9.52 11.60 -14.37
C LEU A 83 8.72 12.90 -14.21
N ALA A 84 7.43 12.83 -14.52
CA ALA A 84 6.50 13.95 -14.42
C ALA A 84 5.13 13.48 -13.90
N THR A 85 4.28 14.44 -13.54
CA THR A 85 2.86 14.23 -13.25
C THR A 85 2.00 14.99 -14.24
N GLU A 86 0.96 14.33 -14.75
CA GLU A 86 -0.06 14.92 -15.63
C GLU A 86 -1.27 15.40 -14.83
N VAL A 87 -1.26 15.21 -13.51
CA VAL A 87 -2.30 15.69 -12.61
C VAL A 87 -1.99 17.15 -12.25
N PRO A 88 -2.89 18.10 -12.58
CA PRO A 88 -2.73 19.48 -12.15
C PRO A 88 -2.80 19.56 -10.62
N GLY A 89 -1.66 19.82 -9.98
CA GLY A 89 -1.52 20.09 -8.56
C GLY A 89 -0.65 21.31 -8.36
N LEU A 90 -0.75 21.95 -7.19
CA LEU A 90 0.16 23.01 -6.80
C LEU A 90 1.59 22.48 -6.91
N ALA A 91 2.29 22.86 -7.96
CA ALA A 91 3.68 22.48 -8.15
C ALA A 91 4.49 23.05 -7.00
N THR A 92 4.83 22.20 -6.05
CA THR A 92 6.01 22.41 -5.24
C THR A 92 6.92 21.25 -5.54
N SER A 93 8.07 21.57 -6.11
CA SER A 93 9.32 20.85 -5.84
C SER A 93 9.48 20.77 -4.33
N ALA A 94 8.74 19.89 -3.67
CA ALA A 94 8.72 19.75 -2.24
C ALA A 94 9.88 18.83 -1.89
N ALA A 95 10.83 19.36 -1.11
CA ALA A 95 11.72 18.49 -0.35
C ALA A 95 10.88 17.50 0.46
N LEU A 96 11.43 16.30 0.69
CA LEU A 96 10.86 15.24 1.54
C LEU A 96 10.02 15.83 2.67
N PRO A 97 8.72 15.48 2.82
CA PRO A 97 7.92 16.05 3.90
C PRO A 97 8.53 15.64 5.23
N THR A 98 9.03 16.64 5.98
CA THR A 98 9.16 16.50 7.43
C THR A 98 7.75 16.24 7.95
N ALA A 99 7.52 15.05 8.49
CA ALA A 99 6.26 14.62 9.09
C ALA A 99 5.77 15.69 10.08
N THR A 100 4.93 16.58 9.60
CA THR A 100 4.09 17.41 10.45
C THR A 100 2.79 16.64 10.54
N PRO A 101 2.36 16.23 11.74
CA PRO A 101 1.13 15.49 11.88
C PRO A 101 -0.02 16.37 11.40
N ASP A 102 -0.72 15.91 10.36
CA ASP A 102 -1.99 16.49 9.93
C ASP A 102 -2.94 16.58 11.14
N VAL A 103 -3.53 17.75 11.35
CA VAL A 103 -4.55 17.95 12.38
C VAL A 103 -5.79 17.15 11.94
N PRO A 104 -6.26 16.16 12.72
CA PRO A 104 -7.43 15.38 12.33
C PRO A 104 -8.67 16.27 12.20
N GLY A 105 -9.24 16.36 11.00
CA GLY A 105 -10.53 17.00 10.76
C GLY A 105 -10.54 18.24 9.87
N GLU A 106 -9.38 18.73 9.40
CA GLU A 106 -9.35 19.73 8.34
C GLU A 106 -9.35 19.05 6.95
N PRO A 107 -10.28 19.38 6.04
CA PRO A 107 -10.19 18.90 4.67
C PRO A 107 -8.91 19.47 4.06
N SER A 108 -7.96 18.62 3.67
CA SER A 108 -6.79 19.02 2.91
C SER A 108 -7.28 19.70 1.64
N LEU A 109 -7.22 21.04 1.58
CA LEU A 109 -7.87 21.90 0.58
C LEU A 109 -7.38 21.69 -0.88
N GLY A 110 -6.55 20.68 -1.13
CA GLY A 110 -6.08 20.27 -2.45
C GLY A 110 -6.14 18.77 -2.75
N ALA A 111 -6.63 17.93 -1.83
CA ALA A 111 -6.70 16.48 -2.07
C ALA A 111 -8.00 16.08 -2.79
N PRO A 112 -7.95 15.10 -3.73
CA PRO A 112 -9.14 14.57 -4.36
C PRO A 112 -9.95 13.75 -3.35
N ALA A 113 -11.26 13.93 -3.34
CA ALA A 113 -12.16 13.12 -2.55
C ALA A 113 -12.30 11.74 -3.19
N VAL A 114 -11.99 10.68 -2.44
CA VAL A 114 -12.14 9.29 -2.90
C VAL A 114 -13.26 8.59 -2.14
N THR A 115 -14.17 7.93 -2.85
CA THR A 115 -15.09 6.97 -2.23
C THR A 115 -15.01 5.64 -2.96
N ALA A 116 -14.71 4.57 -2.21
CA ALA A 116 -14.57 3.22 -2.75
C ALA A 116 -15.62 2.29 -2.15
N ARG A 117 -16.27 1.49 -3.00
CA ARG A 117 -17.28 0.49 -2.62
C ARG A 117 -17.06 -0.77 -3.43
N GLY A 118 -16.69 -1.86 -2.75
CA GLY A 118 -16.43 -3.14 -3.42
C GLY A 118 -15.25 -3.03 -4.38
N ASP A 119 -15.51 -3.27 -5.66
CA ASP A 119 -14.56 -3.18 -6.77
C ASP A 119 -14.61 -1.84 -7.52
N THR A 120 -15.46 -0.91 -7.08
CA THR A 120 -15.71 0.36 -7.77
C THR A 120 -15.27 1.53 -6.91
N MET A 121 -14.56 2.48 -7.53
CA MET A 121 -14.04 3.67 -6.88
C MET A 121 -14.49 4.93 -7.64
N THR A 122 -14.81 5.99 -6.89
CA THR A 122 -15.07 7.32 -7.45
C THR A 122 -14.06 8.28 -6.88
N ILE A 123 -13.44 9.08 -7.74
CA ILE A 123 -12.38 10.03 -7.42
C ILE A 123 -12.84 11.38 -7.97
N ARG A 124 -12.97 12.37 -7.10
CA ARG A 124 -13.40 13.72 -7.47
C ARG A 124 -12.34 14.74 -7.08
N PHE A 125 -11.78 15.40 -8.09
CA PHE A 125 -10.88 16.52 -7.85
C PHE A 125 -11.66 17.77 -7.42
N PRO A 126 -11.04 18.62 -6.60
CA PRO A 126 -11.61 19.92 -6.26
C PRO A 126 -11.66 20.83 -7.51
N PRO A 127 -12.52 21.87 -7.49
CA PRO A 127 -12.49 22.93 -8.49
C PRO A 127 -11.07 23.55 -8.59
N GLY A 128 -10.61 23.85 -9.80
CA GLY A 128 -9.26 24.38 -10.05
C GLY A 128 -8.24 23.33 -10.49
N THR A 129 -8.58 22.03 -10.43
CA THR A 129 -7.87 20.94 -11.11
C THR A 129 -8.62 20.57 -12.39
N ASP A 130 -8.71 21.53 -13.31
CA ASP A 130 -9.45 21.38 -14.56
C ASP A 130 -8.57 20.78 -15.67
N GLY A 131 -9.19 20.20 -16.70
CA GLY A 131 -8.47 19.81 -17.92
C GLY A 131 -7.51 18.63 -17.73
N LEU A 132 -7.81 17.74 -16.79
CA LEU A 132 -7.06 16.50 -16.61
C LEU A 132 -6.98 15.77 -17.95
N SER A 133 -5.79 15.36 -18.40
CA SER A 133 -5.65 14.59 -19.65
C SER A 133 -6.15 13.15 -19.48
N ASP A 134 -6.35 12.40 -20.57
CA ASP A 134 -6.68 10.97 -20.45
C ASP A 134 -5.51 10.17 -19.86
N LEU A 135 -4.27 10.62 -20.11
CA LEU A 135 -3.08 10.07 -19.46
C LEU A 135 -3.07 10.38 -17.96
N GLY A 136 -3.38 11.61 -17.56
CA GLY A 136 -3.52 12.01 -16.15
C GLY A 136 -4.65 11.26 -15.44
N ALA A 137 -5.80 11.05 -16.08
CA ALA A 137 -6.87 10.23 -15.52
C ALA A 137 -6.44 8.78 -15.30
N ARG A 138 -5.68 8.20 -16.25
CA ARG A 138 -5.10 6.86 -16.10
C ARG A 138 -4.04 6.81 -15.00
N GLN A 139 -3.22 7.85 -14.87
CA GLN A 139 -2.23 8.01 -13.82
C GLN A 139 -2.87 7.97 -12.42
N VAL A 140 -3.94 8.75 -12.23
CA VAL A 140 -4.76 8.79 -11.01
C VAL A 140 -5.36 7.42 -10.73
N LEU A 141 -5.99 6.81 -11.73
CA LEU A 141 -6.62 5.51 -11.60
C LEU A 141 -5.63 4.45 -11.14
N CYS A 142 -4.48 4.33 -11.82
CA CYS A 142 -3.50 3.30 -11.52
C CYS A 142 -2.89 3.46 -10.13
N THR A 143 -2.64 4.70 -9.71
CA THR A 143 -2.15 5.00 -8.37
C THR A 143 -3.17 4.62 -7.30
N ALA A 144 -4.41 5.08 -7.45
CA ALA A 144 -5.46 4.82 -6.48
C ALA A 144 -5.80 3.31 -6.39
N ALA A 145 -5.89 2.62 -7.53
CA ALA A 145 -6.17 1.19 -7.55
C ALA A 145 -5.03 0.35 -6.95
N ALA A 146 -3.77 0.73 -7.20
CA ALA A 146 -2.63 0.02 -6.63
C ALA A 146 -2.60 0.11 -5.11
N ALA A 147 -2.90 1.28 -4.54
CA ALA A 147 -3.06 1.45 -3.10
C ALA A 147 -4.24 0.63 -2.57
N TYR A 148 -5.42 0.76 -3.19
CA TYR A 148 -6.64 0.06 -2.75
C TYR A 148 -6.48 -1.46 -2.67
N ARG A 149 -5.72 -2.04 -3.61
CA ARG A 149 -5.48 -3.49 -3.67
C ARG A 149 -4.58 -4.02 -2.57
N LEU A 150 -3.74 -3.19 -1.93
CA LEU A 150 -2.90 -3.64 -0.82
C LEU A 150 -3.73 -4.16 0.36
N THR A 151 -4.92 -3.58 0.58
CA THR A 151 -5.84 -4.01 1.64
C THR A 151 -6.95 -4.93 1.13
N ARG A 152 -7.05 -5.14 -0.20
CA ARG A 152 -8.11 -5.92 -0.86
C ARG A 152 -7.54 -6.83 -1.95
N PRO A 153 -6.65 -7.77 -1.60
CA PRO A 153 -5.97 -8.63 -2.57
C PRO A 153 -6.91 -9.61 -3.31
N SER A 154 -8.12 -9.83 -2.79
CA SER A 154 -9.13 -10.71 -3.39
C SER A 154 -9.92 -10.08 -4.55
N LEU A 155 -9.80 -8.77 -4.75
CA LEU A 155 -10.44 -8.10 -5.89
C LEU A 155 -9.71 -8.50 -7.17
N GLN A 156 -10.49 -8.94 -8.15
CA GLN A 156 -9.97 -9.33 -9.46
C GLN A 156 -9.59 -8.11 -10.30
N THR A 157 -10.48 -7.12 -10.30
CA THR A 157 -10.38 -5.89 -11.07
C THR A 157 -10.91 -4.75 -10.20
N VAL A 158 -10.31 -3.57 -10.31
CA VAL A 158 -10.79 -2.34 -9.68
C VAL A 158 -11.15 -1.37 -10.79
N THR A 159 -12.40 -0.91 -10.79
CA THR A 159 -12.87 0.14 -11.70
C THR A 159 -12.85 1.49 -10.99
N ALA A 160 -12.53 2.55 -11.73
CA ALA A 160 -12.56 3.91 -11.19
C ALA A 160 -13.26 4.89 -12.13
N GLU A 161 -14.02 5.78 -11.51
CA GLU A 161 -14.62 6.97 -12.10
C GLU A 161 -13.85 8.20 -11.62
N VAL A 162 -13.10 8.85 -12.51
CA VAL A 162 -12.30 10.05 -12.20
C VAL A 162 -13.02 11.28 -12.75
N THR A 163 -13.38 12.21 -11.85
CA THR A 163 -14.01 13.49 -12.19
C THR A 163 -13.03 14.63 -11.93
N ASP A 164 -12.72 15.44 -12.94
CA ASP A 164 -11.89 16.64 -12.79
C ASP A 164 -12.66 17.83 -12.18
N GLY A 165 -11.97 18.95 -11.92
CA GLY A 165 -12.57 20.14 -11.32
C GLY A 165 -13.67 20.80 -12.16
N ALA A 166 -13.67 20.56 -13.47
CA ALA A 166 -14.67 21.04 -14.42
C ALA A 166 -15.85 20.07 -14.59
N GLY A 167 -15.81 18.91 -13.94
CA GLY A 167 -16.85 17.89 -14.01
C GLY A 167 -16.69 16.91 -15.17
N ARG A 168 -15.55 16.92 -15.88
CA ARG A 168 -15.25 15.90 -16.91
C ARG A 168 -15.03 14.56 -16.22
N LEU A 169 -15.76 13.55 -16.67
CA LEU A 169 -15.71 12.21 -16.12
C LEU A 169 -14.97 11.26 -17.07
N VAL A 170 -13.99 10.53 -16.53
CA VAL A 170 -13.30 9.42 -17.20
C VAL A 170 -13.51 8.15 -16.41
N ARG A 171 -13.77 7.05 -17.11
CA ARG A 171 -13.87 5.72 -16.50
C ARG A 171 -12.74 4.83 -16.99
N GLY A 172 -12.26 3.95 -16.11
CA GLY A 172 -11.30 2.92 -16.49
C GLY A 172 -11.21 1.79 -15.48
N SER A 173 -10.31 0.84 -15.74
CA SER A 173 -9.98 -0.26 -14.84
C SER A 173 -8.47 -0.39 -14.66
N ASP A 174 -8.08 -0.99 -13.54
CA ASP A 174 -6.67 -1.25 -13.19
C ASP A 174 -5.99 -2.29 -14.09
N GLU A 175 -6.76 -3.00 -14.92
CA GLU A 175 -6.27 -3.93 -15.94
C GLU A 175 -5.46 -3.22 -17.03
N SER A 176 -5.75 -1.93 -17.24
CA SER A 176 -5.03 -1.07 -18.19
C SER A 176 -3.73 -0.50 -17.60
N CYS A 177 -3.45 -0.76 -16.32
CA CYS A 177 -2.26 -0.26 -15.65
C CYS A 177 -1.05 -1.14 -15.95
N PRO A 178 0.13 -0.53 -16.19
CA PRO A 178 1.36 -1.28 -16.34
C PRO A 178 1.61 -2.18 -15.12
N ARG A 179 1.94 -3.44 -15.39
CA ARG A 179 2.46 -4.36 -14.40
C ARG A 179 3.97 -4.09 -14.30
N SER A 180 4.40 -3.63 -13.13
CA SER A 180 5.82 -3.43 -12.78
C SER A 180 6.56 -4.76 -12.74
#